data_AF-A0A975CTA8-F1
#
_entry.id   AF-A0A975CTA8-F1
#
_cell.length_a   1.000
_cell.length_b   1.000
_cell.length_c   1.000
_cell.angle_alpha   90.00
_cell.angle_beta   90.00
_cell.angle_gamma   90.00
#
_symmetry.space_group_name_H-M   'P 1'
#
loop_
_entity.id
_entity.type
_entity.pdbx_description
1 polymer ?
#
loop_
_entity_poly.entity_id
_entity_poly.type
_entity_poly.pdbx_seq_one_letter_code
_entity_poly.pdbx_strand_id
1 'polypeptide(L)'
;MKTYIYPLFLFILCIGCTSQKNSDEFIKATEGRYLFNENEVIEIYFKDKVLKAKWRGNNDIDLLKVNDSAFYMKELNEKMVFVSTPKMHIELAPKKEHNGVIYHFKKLNKSEKTPNEYFEAEEYDKALKAFLLVKEQDSLSPIIKERRINSIGYKLLKEGKAKKAVEIFKINIALHPKSSNVYDSTAEAYLVLNKKEKAIEYYKKALVINPENYNAKRAYKKLTEEK
;
A
#
# COMPACT_ATOMS: atom_id res chain seq x y z
N MET A 1 67.22 33.65 -30.77
CA MET A 1 66.25 32.67 -30.22
C MET A 1 64.88 33.34 -30.17
N LYS A 2 63.91 32.88 -30.98
CA LYS A 2 62.53 33.38 -30.93
C LYS A 2 61.70 32.41 -30.08
N THR A 3 61.22 32.87 -28.94
CA THR A 3 60.31 32.15 -28.06
C THR A 3 58.88 32.33 -28.57
N TYR A 4 58.24 31.24 -28.98
CA TYR A 4 56.82 31.22 -29.33
C TYR A 4 56.01 30.88 -28.07
N ILE A 5 55.19 31.83 -27.61
CA ILE A 5 54.23 31.64 -26.53
C ILE A 5 52.93 31.16 -27.17
N TYR A 6 52.60 29.88 -26.99
CA TYR A 6 51.28 29.36 -27.36
C TYR A 6 50.28 29.68 -26.24
N PRO A 7 49.16 30.36 -26.52
CA PRO A 7 48.12 30.56 -25.53
C PRO A 7 47.42 29.22 -25.27
N LEU A 8 47.55 28.72 -24.03
CA LEU A 8 46.80 27.57 -23.54
C LEU A 8 45.32 27.98 -23.43
N PHE A 9 44.51 27.65 -24.43
CA PHE A 9 43.05 27.81 -24.36
C PHE A 9 42.51 26.86 -23.29
N LEU A 10 42.23 27.39 -22.11
CA LEU A 10 41.53 26.67 -21.05
C LEU A 10 40.07 26.52 -21.46
N PHE A 11 39.72 25.39 -22.07
CA PHE A 11 38.34 25.01 -22.36
C PHE A 11 37.64 24.68 -21.03
N ILE A 12 36.95 25.67 -20.45
CA ILE A 12 36.05 25.44 -19.31
C ILE A 12 34.84 24.69 -19.86
N LEU A 13 34.84 23.37 -19.72
CA LEU A 13 33.69 22.50 -19.95
C LEU A 13 32.65 22.77 -18.87
N CYS A 14 31.74 23.72 -19.12
CA CYS A 14 30.49 23.86 -18.38
C CYS A 14 29.54 22.70 -18.72
N ILE A 15 29.87 21.49 -18.28
CA ILE A 15 28.92 20.37 -18.20
C ILE A 15 28.12 20.68 -16.93
N GLY A 16 26.94 21.27 -16.96
CA GLY A 16 25.80 21.05 -17.83
C GLY A 16 24.65 20.85 -16.84
N CYS A 17 23.69 21.78 -16.78
CA CYS A 17 22.48 21.58 -15.98
C CYS A 17 21.86 20.25 -16.44
N THR A 18 21.76 19.25 -15.56
CA THR A 18 21.05 18.01 -15.87
C THR A 18 19.62 18.38 -16.21
N SER A 19 19.27 18.30 -17.49
CA SER A 19 17.91 18.56 -17.96
C SER A 19 16.95 17.64 -17.22
N GLN A 20 15.85 18.20 -16.68
CA GLN A 20 14.81 17.40 -16.03
C GLN A 20 14.07 16.46 -17.02
N LYS A 21 14.26 16.66 -18.33
CA LYS A 21 13.61 15.85 -19.38
C LYS A 21 14.30 14.50 -19.55
N ASN A 22 13.50 13.48 -19.87
CA ASN A 22 13.93 12.10 -20.04
C ASN A 22 13.75 11.61 -21.48
N SER A 23 14.50 10.58 -21.86
CA SER A 23 14.39 9.96 -23.19
C SER A 23 13.09 9.17 -23.32
N ASP A 24 12.62 8.96 -24.56
CA ASP A 24 11.37 8.25 -24.81
C ASP A 24 11.50 6.76 -24.45
N GLU A 25 12.69 6.17 -24.57
CA GLU A 25 12.98 4.81 -24.12
C GLU A 25 12.84 4.68 -22.61
N PHE A 26 13.40 5.63 -21.85
CA PHE A 26 13.30 5.63 -20.39
C PHE A 26 11.85 5.80 -19.94
N ILE A 27 11.12 6.73 -20.56
CA ILE A 27 9.69 6.98 -20.28
C ILE A 27 8.90 5.68 -20.47
N LYS A 28 9.02 5.05 -21.64
CA LYS A 28 8.31 3.80 -21.95
C LYS A 28 8.67 2.66 -21.00
N ALA A 29 9.94 2.57 -20.60
CA ALA A 29 10.41 1.51 -19.72
C ALA A 29 9.96 1.72 -18.26
N THR A 30 9.88 2.97 -17.78
CA THR A 30 9.67 3.29 -16.37
C THR A 30 8.25 3.71 -16.01
N GLU A 31 7.46 4.23 -16.94
CA GLU A 31 6.07 4.58 -16.67
C GLU A 31 5.27 3.37 -16.16
N GLY A 32 4.48 3.55 -15.10
CA GLY A 32 3.64 2.51 -14.54
C GLY A 32 3.59 2.51 -13.02
N ARG A 33 3.04 1.42 -12.48
CA ARG A 33 2.71 1.27 -11.07
C ARG A 33 3.78 0.45 -10.36
N TYR A 34 4.22 0.91 -9.20
CA TYR A 34 5.26 0.27 -8.39
C TYR A 34 4.74 0.01 -6.99
N LEU A 35 4.92 -1.23 -6.51
CA LEU A 35 4.46 -1.67 -5.21
C LEU A 35 5.39 -1.12 -4.12
N PHE A 36 4.96 -0.05 -3.44
CA PHE A 36 5.69 0.56 -2.33
C PHE A 36 5.68 -0.35 -1.10
N ASN A 37 4.54 -0.96 -0.83
CA ASN A 37 4.36 -2.09 0.07
C ASN A 37 3.16 -2.92 -0.42
N GLU A 38 2.79 -3.99 0.28
CA GLU A 38 1.80 -4.98 -0.13
C GLU A 38 0.41 -4.38 -0.44
N ASN A 39 0.12 -3.15 0.01
CA ASN A 39 -1.14 -2.44 -0.26
C ASN A 39 -1.01 -1.06 -0.91
N GLU A 40 0.15 -0.43 -0.87
CA GLU A 40 0.38 0.93 -1.40
C GLU A 40 1.15 0.90 -2.71
N VAL A 41 0.70 1.73 -3.65
CA VAL A 41 1.30 1.85 -4.99
C VAL A 41 1.77 3.29 -5.21
N ILE A 42 2.96 3.43 -5.79
CA ILE A 42 3.44 4.67 -6.40
C ILE A 42 3.22 4.54 -7.90
N GLU A 43 2.45 5.45 -8.49
CA GLU A 43 2.27 5.51 -9.95
C GLU A 43 3.25 6.52 -10.53
N ILE A 44 4.18 6.06 -11.35
CA ILE A 44 5.15 6.89 -12.07
C ILE A 44 4.57 7.22 -13.45
N TYR A 45 4.60 8.49 -13.82
CA TYR A 45 4.16 9.00 -15.11
C TYR A 45 5.03 10.20 -15.53
N PHE A 46 4.81 10.71 -16.75
CA PHE A 46 5.57 11.84 -17.26
C PHE A 46 4.67 12.97 -17.77
N LYS A 47 5.08 14.22 -17.52
CA LYS A 47 4.49 15.43 -18.11
C LYS A 47 5.62 16.24 -18.74
N ASP A 48 5.52 16.54 -20.03
CA ASP A 48 6.57 17.24 -20.79
C ASP A 48 7.96 16.60 -20.66
N LYS A 49 7.99 15.25 -20.63
CA LYS A 49 9.18 14.39 -20.39
C LYS A 49 9.81 14.52 -18.99
N VAL A 50 9.18 15.24 -18.06
CA VAL A 50 9.58 15.32 -16.64
C VAL A 50 8.86 14.24 -15.85
N LEU A 51 9.61 13.53 -15.00
CA LEU A 51 9.10 12.42 -14.20
C LEU A 51 8.26 12.94 -13.03
N LYS A 52 7.07 12.36 -12.87
CA LYS A 52 6.10 12.67 -11.82
C LYS A 52 5.58 11.40 -11.17
N ALA A 53 5.02 11.55 -9.97
CA ALA A 53 4.38 10.47 -9.26
C ALA A 53 2.99 10.81 -8.74
N LYS A 54 2.15 9.78 -8.59
CA LYS A 54 0.96 9.80 -7.75
C LYS A 54 1.19 8.91 -6.56
N TRP A 55 0.98 9.45 -5.36
CA TRP A 55 1.13 8.69 -4.13
C TRP A 55 0.35 9.34 -2.98
N ARG A 56 -0.33 8.51 -2.17
CA ARG A 56 -1.08 8.93 -0.96
C ARG A 56 -2.01 10.13 -1.17
N GLY A 57 -2.73 10.14 -2.29
CA GLY A 57 -3.71 11.18 -2.62
C GLY A 57 -3.13 12.44 -3.28
N ASN A 58 -1.80 12.60 -3.31
CA ASN A 58 -1.17 13.59 -4.17
C ASN A 58 -0.97 13.00 -5.56
N ASN A 59 -1.54 13.64 -6.58
CA ASN A 59 -1.54 13.17 -7.96
C ASN A 59 -0.50 13.87 -8.85
N ASP A 60 0.28 14.80 -8.30
CA ASP A 60 1.22 15.63 -9.06
C ASP A 60 2.50 15.89 -8.28
N ILE A 61 3.18 14.80 -7.89
CA ILE A 61 4.46 14.87 -7.18
C ILE A 61 5.59 15.04 -8.19
N ASP A 62 6.40 16.08 -8.02
CA ASP A 62 7.63 16.28 -8.79
C ASP A 62 8.77 15.44 -8.23
N LEU A 63 9.49 14.75 -9.12
CA LEU A 63 10.71 14.03 -8.78
C LEU A 63 11.91 14.73 -9.41
N LEU A 64 12.84 15.15 -8.56
CA LEU A 64 14.03 15.89 -8.99
C LEU A 64 15.03 14.92 -9.59
N LYS A 65 15.33 15.07 -10.88
CA LYS A 65 16.35 14.26 -11.55
C LYS A 65 17.73 14.50 -10.95
N VAL A 66 18.36 13.42 -10.47
CA VAL A 66 19.75 13.41 -9.99
C VAL A 66 20.67 12.96 -11.13
N ASN A 67 20.27 11.93 -11.87
CA ASN A 67 20.88 11.47 -13.12
C ASN A 67 19.83 10.70 -13.95
N ASP A 68 20.23 10.04 -15.04
CA ASP A 68 19.29 9.37 -15.95
C ASP A 68 18.52 8.19 -15.35
N SER A 69 19.00 7.59 -14.25
CA SER A 69 18.31 6.50 -13.56
C SER A 69 17.89 6.84 -12.13
N ALA A 70 18.33 7.96 -11.57
CA ALA A 70 18.10 8.30 -10.16
C ALA A 70 17.36 9.64 -10.01
N PHE A 71 16.33 9.62 -9.16
CA PHE A 71 15.46 10.75 -8.89
C PHE A 71 15.22 10.90 -7.40
N TYR A 72 15.13 12.12 -6.91
CA TYR A 72 14.79 12.39 -5.51
C TYR A 72 13.32 12.75 -5.38
N MET A 73 12.61 12.06 -4.47
CA MET A 73 11.21 12.32 -4.12
C MET A 73 11.15 12.90 -2.71
N LYS A 74 10.75 14.17 -2.60
CA LYS A 74 10.75 14.92 -1.34
C LYS A 74 9.79 14.31 -0.31
N GLU A 75 8.64 13.82 -0.75
CA GLU A 75 7.57 13.24 0.05
C GLU A 75 8.00 11.93 0.71
N LEU A 76 8.88 11.17 0.06
CA LEU A 76 9.54 10.02 0.66
C LEU A 76 10.78 10.43 1.46
N ASN A 77 11.34 11.62 1.18
CA ASN A 77 12.69 11.99 1.54
C ASN A 77 13.69 10.93 1.06
N GLU A 78 13.50 10.37 -0.14
CA GLU A 78 14.33 9.27 -0.65
C GLU A 78 14.80 9.51 -2.07
N LYS A 79 15.98 8.95 -2.39
CA LYS A 79 16.47 8.87 -3.76
C LYS A 79 16.09 7.50 -4.34
N MET A 80 15.24 7.53 -5.35
CA MET A 80 14.73 6.38 -6.08
C MET A 80 15.62 6.11 -7.28
N VAL A 81 16.09 4.87 -7.42
CA VAL A 81 16.93 4.40 -8.53
C VAL A 81 16.11 3.43 -9.37
N PHE A 82 15.91 3.73 -10.64
CA PHE A 82 15.22 2.87 -11.60
C PHE A 82 16.20 1.87 -12.19
N VAL A 83 15.99 0.59 -11.91
CA VAL A 83 16.87 -0.51 -12.29
C VAL A 83 16.16 -1.40 -13.31
N SER A 84 16.76 -1.57 -14.49
CA SER A 84 16.13 -2.29 -15.62
C SER A 84 16.31 -3.82 -15.58
N THR A 85 17.28 -4.33 -14.83
CA THR A 85 17.63 -5.76 -14.78
C THR A 85 17.43 -6.35 -13.38
N PRO A 86 16.89 -7.58 -13.25
CA PRO A 86 16.41 -8.47 -14.32
C PRO A 86 15.07 -8.02 -14.93
N LYS A 87 14.34 -7.16 -14.23
CA LYS A 87 13.11 -6.49 -14.70
C LYS A 87 13.09 -5.08 -14.14
N MET A 88 12.33 -4.18 -14.77
CA MET A 88 12.18 -2.81 -14.28
C MET A 88 11.61 -2.81 -12.85
N HIS A 89 12.32 -2.18 -11.94
CA HIS A 89 11.91 -1.96 -10.55
C HIS A 89 12.59 -0.70 -10.02
N ILE A 90 12.17 -0.27 -8.83
CA ILE A 90 12.78 0.86 -8.14
C ILE A 90 13.52 0.34 -6.92
N GLU A 91 14.74 0.81 -6.72
CA GLU A 91 15.49 0.64 -5.49
C GLU A 91 15.60 1.97 -4.76
N LEU A 92 15.51 1.96 -3.44
CA LEU A 92 15.92 3.13 -2.66
C LEU A 92 17.44 3.14 -2.55
N ALA A 93 18.03 4.31 -2.78
CA ALA A 93 19.46 4.48 -2.59
C ALA A 93 19.82 4.24 -1.12
N PRO A 94 20.92 3.52 -0.83
CA PRO A 94 21.30 3.19 0.54
C PRO A 94 21.48 4.43 1.42
N LYS A 95 20.97 4.34 2.65
CA LYS A 95 21.17 5.34 3.70
C LYS A 95 21.55 4.70 5.03
N LYS A 96 22.18 5.48 5.90
CA LYS A 96 22.55 5.02 7.26
C LYS A 96 21.31 4.61 8.04
N GLU A 97 20.23 5.37 7.91
CA GLU A 97 18.94 5.17 8.57
C GLU A 97 18.26 3.86 8.16
N HIS A 98 18.60 3.30 6.99
CA HIS A 98 18.07 2.01 6.54
C HIS A 98 18.76 0.82 7.22
N ASN A 99 19.85 1.03 7.97
CA ASN A 99 20.58 -0.04 8.67
C ASN A 99 20.97 -1.21 7.74
N GLY A 100 21.35 -0.90 6.50
CA GLY A 100 21.75 -1.89 5.49
C GLY A 100 20.59 -2.60 4.78
N VAL A 101 19.33 -2.25 5.08
CA VAL A 101 18.16 -2.75 4.35
C VAL A 101 18.08 -2.07 2.99
N ILE A 102 17.89 -2.87 1.94
CA ILE A 102 17.61 -2.39 0.58
C ILE A 102 16.12 -2.55 0.33
N TYR A 103 15.48 -1.46 -0.10
CA TYR A 103 14.06 -1.45 -0.43
C TYR A 103 13.89 -1.58 -1.93
N HIS A 104 13.07 -2.54 -2.36
CA HIS A 104 12.73 -2.77 -3.75
C HIS A 104 11.24 -2.58 -3.97
N PHE A 105 10.86 -1.73 -4.93
CA PHE A 105 9.48 -1.58 -5.37
C PHE A 105 9.31 -2.28 -6.72
N LYS A 106 8.63 -3.42 -6.67
CA LYS A 106 8.29 -4.22 -7.86
C LYS A 106 7.39 -3.40 -8.78
N LYS A 107 7.72 -3.34 -10.07
CA LYS A 107 6.77 -2.85 -11.09
C LYS A 107 5.63 -3.84 -11.25
N LEU A 108 4.40 -3.37 -11.07
CA LEU A 108 3.18 -4.14 -11.21
C LEU A 108 2.81 -4.31 -12.68
N ASN A 109 2.22 -5.46 -13.01
CA ASN A 109 1.59 -5.64 -14.31
C ASN A 109 0.34 -4.74 -14.41
N LYS A 110 -0.05 -4.36 -15.63
CA LYS A 110 -1.16 -3.40 -15.88
C LYS A 110 -2.48 -3.78 -15.17
N SER A 111 -2.78 -5.07 -15.08
CA SER A 111 -4.00 -5.61 -14.45
C SER A 111 -3.82 -6.09 -13.02
N GLU A 112 -2.59 -6.03 -12.48
CA GLU A 112 -2.30 -6.48 -11.12
C GLU A 112 -2.86 -5.47 -10.12
N LYS A 113 -3.64 -5.96 -9.15
CA LYS A 113 -4.23 -5.17 -8.07
C LYS A 113 -3.70 -5.61 -6.72
N THR A 114 -3.54 -4.66 -5.81
CA THR A 114 -3.25 -4.94 -4.40
C THR A 114 -4.50 -5.52 -3.70
N PRO A 115 -4.36 -6.17 -2.53
CA PRO A 115 -5.50 -6.60 -1.74
C PRO A 115 -6.52 -5.48 -1.51
N ASN A 116 -6.05 -4.26 -1.19
CA ASN A 116 -6.92 -3.11 -0.99
C ASN A 116 -7.60 -2.64 -2.28
N GLU A 117 -6.93 -2.70 -3.43
CA GLU A 117 -7.56 -2.33 -4.72
C GLU A 117 -8.66 -3.31 -5.14
N TYR A 118 -8.48 -4.61 -4.89
CA TYR A 118 -9.57 -5.58 -5.07
C TYR A 118 -10.73 -5.29 -4.12
N PHE A 119 -10.43 -4.96 -2.86
CA PHE A 119 -11.44 -4.66 -1.86
C PHE A 119 -12.23 -3.39 -2.20
N GLU A 120 -11.55 -2.34 -2.66
CA GLU A 120 -12.17 -1.09 -3.09
C GLU A 120 -13.02 -1.26 -4.35
N ALA A 121 -12.62 -2.16 -5.25
CA ALA A 121 -13.38 -2.55 -6.44
C ALA A 121 -14.54 -3.53 -6.15
N GLU A 122 -14.82 -3.83 -4.87
CA GLU A 122 -15.83 -4.80 -4.42
C GLU A 122 -15.63 -6.23 -4.94
N GLU A 123 -14.40 -6.56 -5.38
CA GLU A 123 -13.98 -7.90 -5.77
C GLU A 123 -13.55 -8.71 -4.54
N TYR A 124 -14.45 -8.86 -3.57
CA TYR A 124 -14.13 -9.33 -2.21
C TYR A 124 -13.47 -10.71 -2.16
N ASP A 125 -13.84 -11.64 -3.04
CA ASP A 125 -13.20 -12.96 -3.12
C ASP A 125 -11.73 -12.86 -3.54
N LYS A 126 -11.41 -11.94 -4.46
CA LYS A 126 -10.03 -11.70 -4.89
C LYS A 126 -9.25 -10.95 -3.81
N ALA A 127 -9.90 -9.99 -3.14
CA ALA A 127 -9.31 -9.29 -2.01
C ALA A 127 -8.92 -10.27 -0.89
N LEU A 128 -9.83 -11.17 -0.51
CA LEU A 128 -9.57 -12.21 0.48
C LEU A 128 -8.37 -13.09 0.09
N LYS A 129 -8.36 -13.61 -1.15
CA LYS A 129 -7.24 -14.41 -1.65
C LYS A 129 -5.92 -13.64 -1.59
N ALA A 130 -5.92 -12.36 -1.98
CA ALA A 130 -4.75 -11.51 -1.95
C ALA A 130 -4.25 -11.25 -0.52
N PHE A 131 -5.14 -11.00 0.44
CA PHE A 131 -4.76 -10.86 1.85
C PHE A 131 -4.20 -12.16 2.45
N LEU A 132 -4.76 -13.31 2.08
CA LEU A 132 -4.24 -14.62 2.51
C LEU A 132 -2.85 -14.90 1.91
N LEU A 133 -2.62 -14.53 0.64
CA LEU A 133 -1.31 -14.63 0.01
C LEU A 133 -0.27 -13.77 0.72
N VAL A 134 -0.64 -12.55 1.14
CA VAL A 134 0.25 -11.71 1.96
C VAL A 134 0.63 -12.43 3.25
N LYS A 135 -0.33 -13.06 3.94
CA LYS A 135 -0.06 -13.82 5.16
C LYS A 135 0.86 -15.03 4.93
N GLU A 136 0.73 -15.69 3.78
CA GLU A 136 1.60 -16.79 3.39
C GLU A 136 3.04 -16.33 3.15
N GLN A 137 3.21 -15.17 2.48
CA GLN A 137 4.52 -14.60 2.14
C GLN A 137 5.20 -13.91 3.33
N ASP A 138 4.44 -13.12 4.09
CA ASP A 138 4.88 -12.42 5.28
C ASP A 138 3.76 -12.41 6.34
N SER A 139 3.79 -13.41 7.22
CA SER A 139 2.84 -13.54 8.31
C SER A 139 2.90 -12.41 9.35
N LEU A 140 3.96 -11.60 9.36
CA LEU A 140 4.15 -10.46 10.26
C LEU A 140 3.77 -9.12 9.60
N SER A 141 3.35 -9.16 8.33
CA SER A 141 3.05 -7.97 7.56
C SER A 141 2.06 -7.05 8.31
N PRO A 142 2.37 -5.74 8.41
CA PRO A 142 1.55 -4.82 9.18
C PRO A 142 0.15 -4.62 8.59
N ILE A 143 -0.07 -4.97 7.32
CA ILE A 143 -1.36 -4.79 6.66
C ILE A 143 -2.40 -5.85 7.05
N ILE A 144 -1.94 -7.03 7.49
CA ILE A 144 -2.81 -8.14 7.92
C ILE A 144 -3.03 -8.19 9.43
N LYS A 145 -2.47 -7.25 10.20
CA LYS A 145 -2.66 -7.19 11.66
C LYS A 145 -4.14 -7.05 12.00
N GLU A 146 -4.63 -7.91 12.89
CA GLU A 146 -6.04 -7.97 13.29
C GLU A 146 -6.60 -6.59 13.62
N ARG A 147 -5.92 -5.85 14.51
CA ARG A 147 -6.34 -4.50 14.94
C ARG A 147 -6.42 -3.51 13.77
N ARG A 148 -5.53 -3.61 12.78
CA ARG A 148 -5.53 -2.70 11.63
C ARG A 148 -6.75 -2.95 10.76
N ILE A 149 -7.02 -4.21 10.43
CA ILE A 149 -8.21 -4.59 9.64
C ILE A 149 -9.48 -4.23 10.41
N ASN A 150 -9.48 -4.45 11.72
CA ASN A 150 -10.59 -4.07 12.59
C ASN A 150 -10.89 -2.56 12.49
N SER A 151 -9.87 -1.72 12.61
CA SER A 151 -10.00 -0.27 12.47
C SER A 151 -10.56 0.16 11.11
N ILE A 152 -10.21 -0.54 10.02
CA ILE A 152 -10.79 -0.29 8.69
C ILE A 152 -12.29 -0.59 8.69
N GLY A 153 -12.70 -1.72 9.26
CA GLY A 153 -14.11 -2.08 9.39
C GLY A 153 -14.92 -1.05 10.19
N TYR A 154 -14.42 -0.62 11.35
CA TYR A 154 -15.08 0.43 12.14
C TYR A 154 -15.12 1.79 11.45
N LYS A 155 -14.08 2.14 10.69
CA LYS A 155 -14.10 3.35 9.84
C LYS A 155 -15.21 3.26 8.80
N LEU A 156 -15.35 2.11 8.12
CA LEU A 156 -16.43 1.88 7.15
C LEU A 156 -17.83 1.95 7.80
N LEU A 157 -17.99 1.43 9.03
CA LEU A 157 -19.24 1.58 9.78
C LEU A 157 -19.56 3.06 10.06
N LYS A 158 -18.57 3.83 10.52
CA LYS A 158 -18.71 5.28 10.75
C LYS A 158 -19.07 6.05 9.48
N GLU A 159 -18.60 5.60 8.32
CA GLU A 159 -18.93 6.15 7.00
C GLU A 159 -20.28 5.66 6.44
N GLY A 160 -21.05 4.86 7.19
CA GLY A 160 -22.33 4.30 6.73
C GLY A 160 -22.18 3.14 5.73
N LYS A 161 -20.96 2.67 5.46
CA LYS A 161 -20.65 1.61 4.49
C LYS A 161 -20.72 0.23 5.14
N ALA A 162 -21.82 -0.07 5.82
CA ALA A 162 -21.93 -1.27 6.66
C ALA A 162 -21.81 -2.60 5.90
N LYS A 163 -22.28 -2.66 4.64
CA LYS A 163 -22.08 -3.85 3.78
C LYS A 163 -20.60 -4.13 3.54
N LYS A 164 -19.83 -3.09 3.19
CA LYS A 164 -18.37 -3.19 2.98
C LYS A 164 -17.63 -3.50 4.28
N ALA A 165 -18.09 -2.98 5.41
CA ALA A 165 -17.54 -3.31 6.73
C ALA A 165 -17.67 -4.82 7.05
N VAL A 166 -18.82 -5.44 6.75
CA VAL A 166 -18.97 -6.90 6.91
C VAL A 166 -17.92 -7.67 6.11
N GLU A 167 -17.65 -7.26 4.87
CA GLU A 167 -16.67 -7.96 4.02
C GLU A 167 -15.23 -7.83 4.54
N ILE A 168 -14.82 -6.66 5.04
CA ILE A 168 -13.49 -6.53 5.64
C ILE A 168 -13.37 -7.30 6.97
N PHE A 169 -14.44 -7.37 7.77
CA PHE A 169 -14.44 -8.17 8.99
C PHE A 169 -14.39 -9.68 8.69
N LYS A 170 -15.03 -10.15 7.61
CA LYS A 170 -14.87 -11.53 7.13
C LYS A 170 -13.44 -11.85 6.71
N ILE A 171 -12.76 -10.92 6.04
CA ILE A 171 -11.32 -11.05 5.75
C ILE A 171 -10.54 -11.15 7.07
N ASN A 172 -10.88 -10.34 8.09
CA ASN A 172 -10.26 -10.42 9.41
C ASN A 172 -10.46 -11.80 10.07
N ILE A 173 -11.65 -12.39 9.95
CA ILE A 173 -11.94 -13.75 10.42
C ILE A 173 -11.06 -14.78 9.72
N ALA A 174 -10.92 -14.70 8.40
CA ALA A 174 -10.09 -15.65 7.65
C ALA A 174 -8.60 -15.55 8.05
N LEU A 175 -8.13 -14.34 8.37
CA LEU A 175 -6.76 -14.10 8.82
C LEU A 175 -6.55 -14.49 10.29
N HIS A 176 -7.55 -14.29 11.16
CA HIS A 176 -7.45 -14.48 12.61
C HIS A 176 -8.63 -15.31 13.18
N PRO A 177 -8.83 -16.56 12.72
CA PRO A 177 -10.04 -17.34 13.01
C PRO A 177 -10.19 -17.74 14.49
N LYS A 178 -9.13 -17.59 15.29
CA LYS A 178 -9.10 -17.90 16.73
C LYS A 178 -9.28 -16.67 17.63
N SER A 179 -9.50 -15.49 17.05
CA SER A 179 -9.75 -14.27 17.82
C SER A 179 -11.25 -14.11 18.05
N SER A 180 -11.69 -13.95 19.30
CA SER A 180 -13.11 -13.66 19.56
C SER A 180 -13.52 -12.27 19.05
N ASN A 181 -12.58 -11.32 19.04
CA ASN A 181 -12.80 -9.93 18.65
C ASN A 181 -13.24 -9.78 17.17
N VAL A 182 -12.75 -10.64 16.27
CA VAL A 182 -13.14 -10.58 14.84
C VAL A 182 -14.57 -11.03 14.60
N TYR A 183 -15.08 -12.00 15.37
CA TYR A 183 -16.48 -12.41 15.28
C TYR A 183 -17.41 -11.39 15.94
N ASP A 184 -17.01 -10.85 17.08
CA ASP A 184 -17.67 -9.75 17.78
C ASP A 184 -17.86 -8.53 16.85
N SER A 185 -16.78 -8.05 16.24
CA SER A 185 -16.84 -6.90 15.32
C SER A 185 -17.67 -7.18 14.06
N THR A 186 -17.67 -8.43 13.57
CA THR A 186 -18.56 -8.84 12.47
C THR A 186 -20.03 -8.83 12.89
N ALA A 187 -20.35 -9.24 14.12
CA ALA A 187 -21.70 -9.21 14.67
C ALA A 187 -22.24 -7.78 14.79
N GLU A 188 -21.41 -6.84 15.25
CA GLU A 188 -21.75 -5.42 15.30
C GLU A 188 -22.08 -4.86 13.91
N ALA A 189 -21.29 -5.21 12.89
CA ALA A 189 -21.58 -4.79 11.52
C ALA A 189 -22.92 -5.35 11.00
N TYR A 190 -23.27 -6.59 11.38
CA TYR A 190 -24.58 -7.15 11.07
C TYR A 190 -25.73 -6.45 11.81
N LEU A 191 -25.53 -5.98 13.04
CA LEU A 191 -26.52 -5.18 13.75
C LEU A 191 -26.78 -3.84 13.05
N VAL A 192 -25.72 -3.16 12.57
CA VAL A 192 -25.87 -1.91 11.79
C VAL A 192 -26.68 -2.15 10.51
N LEU A 193 -26.62 -3.36 9.95
CA LEU A 193 -27.43 -3.77 8.79
C LEU A 193 -28.83 -4.29 9.16
N ASN A 194 -29.25 -4.19 10.43
CA ASN A 194 -30.50 -4.74 10.95
C ASN A 194 -30.65 -6.26 10.72
N LYS A 195 -29.53 -7.01 10.64
CA LYS A 195 -29.51 -8.47 10.49
C LYS A 195 -29.31 -9.14 11.85
N LYS A 196 -30.33 -9.03 12.71
CA LYS A 196 -30.28 -9.46 14.13
C LYS A 196 -29.88 -10.93 14.27
N GLU A 197 -30.43 -11.82 13.46
CA GLU A 197 -30.17 -13.27 13.52
C GLU A 197 -28.70 -13.58 13.24
N LYS A 198 -28.11 -12.92 12.24
CA LYS A 198 -26.69 -13.06 11.93
C LYS A 198 -25.81 -12.48 13.03
N ALA A 199 -26.17 -11.33 13.58
CA ALA A 199 -25.41 -10.78 14.71
C ALA A 199 -25.37 -11.75 15.90
N ILE A 200 -26.53 -12.33 16.27
CA ILE A 200 -26.62 -13.35 17.32
C ILE A 200 -25.71 -14.56 17.01
N GLU A 201 -25.73 -15.06 15.78
CA GLU A 201 -24.85 -16.17 15.35
C GLU A 201 -23.36 -15.85 15.56
N TYR A 202 -22.91 -14.65 15.14
CA TYR A 202 -21.50 -14.28 15.26
C TYR A 202 -21.09 -13.95 16.70
N TYR A 203 -21.97 -13.37 17.52
CA TYR A 203 -21.72 -13.24 18.96
C TYR A 203 -21.58 -14.59 19.65
N LYS A 204 -22.42 -15.58 19.29
CA LYS A 204 -22.23 -16.96 19.78
C LYS A 204 -20.85 -17.50 19.43
N LYS A 205 -20.40 -17.33 18.19
CA LYS A 205 -19.04 -17.75 17.78
C LYS A 205 -17.94 -17.05 18.59
N ALA A 206 -18.07 -15.75 18.82
CA ALA A 206 -17.14 -14.99 19.66
C ALA A 206 -17.06 -15.58 21.08
N LEU A 207 -18.21 -15.91 21.68
CA LEU A 207 -18.32 -16.46 23.03
C LEU A 207 -17.86 -17.91 23.14
N VAL A 208 -17.98 -18.71 22.08
CA VAL A 208 -17.38 -20.06 22.01
C VAL A 208 -15.86 -19.98 22.07
N ILE A 209 -15.26 -18.97 21.43
CA ILE A 209 -13.80 -18.77 21.42
C ILE A 209 -13.30 -18.15 22.72
N ASN A 210 -14.01 -17.13 23.22
CA ASN A 210 -13.71 -16.47 24.48
C ASN A 210 -15.01 -16.15 25.23
N PRO A 211 -15.39 -16.99 26.21
CA PRO A 211 -16.57 -16.75 27.05
C PRO A 211 -16.54 -15.42 27.83
N GLU A 212 -15.34 -14.85 28.04
CA GLU A 212 -15.12 -13.59 28.75
C GLU A 212 -15.09 -12.37 27.81
N ASN A 213 -15.42 -12.52 26.52
CA ASN A 213 -15.65 -11.36 25.66
C ASN A 213 -16.89 -10.59 26.17
N TYR A 214 -16.62 -9.54 26.95
CA TYR A 214 -17.64 -8.72 27.61
C TYR A 214 -18.61 -8.08 26.62
N ASN A 215 -18.12 -7.58 25.49
CA ASN A 215 -18.97 -6.90 24.50
C ASN A 215 -19.93 -7.90 23.84
N ALA A 216 -19.42 -9.04 23.38
CA ALA A 216 -20.22 -10.11 22.82
C ALA A 216 -21.25 -10.64 23.83
N LYS A 217 -20.86 -10.83 25.09
CA LYS A 217 -21.76 -11.31 26.16
C LYS A 217 -22.91 -10.33 26.40
N ARG A 218 -22.61 -9.04 26.52
CA ARG A 218 -23.60 -7.97 26.72
C ARG A 218 -24.56 -7.89 25.53
N ALA A 219 -24.03 -7.83 24.31
CA ALA A 219 -24.84 -7.69 23.10
C ALA A 219 -25.70 -8.93 22.86
N TYR A 220 -25.14 -10.14 23.00
CA TYR A 220 -25.88 -11.39 22.87
C TYR A 220 -27.08 -11.44 23.83
N LYS A 221 -26.83 -11.19 25.12
CA LYS A 221 -27.87 -11.18 26.16
C LYS A 221 -29.01 -10.24 25.79
N LYS A 222 -28.68 -8.99 25.46
CA LYS A 222 -29.65 -7.96 25.05
C LYS A 222 -30.52 -8.45 23.89
N LEU A 223 -29.92 -8.99 22.83
CA LEU A 223 -30.63 -9.39 21.62
C LEU A 223 -31.54 -10.60 21.82
N THR A 224 -31.22 -11.50 22.75
CA THR A 224 -32.01 -12.72 23.01
C THR A 224 -33.07 -12.56 24.10
N GLU A 225 -32.92 -11.58 24.99
CA GLU A 225 -33.85 -11.34 26.10
C GLU A 225 -34.87 -10.24 25.81
N GLU A 226 -34.61 -9.36 24.83
CA GLU A 226 -35.61 -8.43 24.29
C GLU A 226 -36.65 -9.21 23.46
N LYS A 227 -37.72 -9.67 24.12
CA LYS A 227 -38.97 -10.14 23.53
C LYS A 227 -40.01 -9.03 23.47
#